data_AF-A0A2V8D487-F1
#
_entry.id   AF-A0A2V8D487-F1
#
_cell.length_a   1.000
_cell.length_b   1.000
_cell.length_c   1.000
_cell.angle_alpha   90.00
_cell.angle_beta   90.00
_cell.angle_gamma   90.00
#
_symmetry.space_group_name_H-M   'P 1'
#
loop_
_entity.id
_entity.type
_entity.pdbx_description
1 polymer ?
#
loop_
_entity_poly.entity_id
_entity_poly.type
_entity_poly.pdbx_seq_one_letter_code
_entity_poly.pdbx_strand_id
1 'polypeptide(L)'
;MPGISMVAVIKSGGNAFHGLYSASAETPTLQSNNLDDRLRSQGLTAVQPVKTLRLCLRRTARHQLQQEALQTATFTWHDLNGDKLYQPGEVNLNLNGFDFVSVNGAIGNVMNPNLKQPLYSESATSYEHELAPSVGFNTSYVYRRSTDNYNIPGPNVARPLSAYNIRITRRDPGADGILGTADDGGSVTFFDYSPAYRGVAFVQNELQNSPLPNQFHTVEFTVTKRPTRRWQGSASFWMVKNHRW
;
A
#
# COMPACT_ATOMS: atom_id res chain seq x y z
N MET A 1 10.40 8.96 -17.04
CA MET A 1 9.11 9.51 -16.57
C MET A 1 9.10 10.99 -16.89
N PRO A 2 8.23 11.47 -17.77
CA PRO A 2 8.16 12.90 -18.09
C PRO A 2 7.34 13.64 -17.03
N GLY A 3 7.88 14.71 -16.46
CA GLY A 3 7.24 15.56 -15.46
C GLY A 3 7.67 17.01 -15.65
N ILE A 4 6.86 17.96 -15.18
CA ILE A 4 7.18 19.38 -15.25
C ILE A 4 7.87 19.77 -13.94
N SER A 5 9.11 20.24 -14.03
CA SER A 5 9.85 20.82 -12.91
C SER A 5 10.08 22.30 -13.20
N MET A 6 9.59 23.16 -12.32
CA MET A 6 9.82 24.59 -12.36
C MET A 6 10.72 24.99 -11.19
N VAL A 7 11.78 25.74 -11.48
CA VAL A 7 12.72 26.24 -10.48
C VAL A 7 12.87 27.74 -10.65
N ALA A 8 12.58 28.50 -9.60
CA ALA A 8 12.74 29.94 -9.53
C ALA A 8 13.80 30.30 -8.48
N VAL A 9 14.79 31.07 -8.90
CA VAL A 9 15.90 31.55 -8.06
C VAL A 9 15.74 33.05 -7.89
N ILE A 10 15.58 33.53 -6.65
CA ILE A 10 15.49 34.96 -6.35
C ILE A 10 16.81 35.43 -5.74
N LYS A 11 17.46 36.40 -6.39
CA LYS A 11 18.69 37.06 -5.93
C LYS A 11 18.41 38.56 -5.79
N SER A 12 18.84 39.15 -4.69
CA SER A 12 18.70 40.60 -4.42
C SER A 12 20.09 41.17 -4.18
N GLY A 13 20.46 42.19 -4.97
CA GLY A 13 21.64 43.08 -4.84
C GLY A 13 22.88 42.55 -4.12
N GLY A 14 23.90 42.15 -4.89
CA GLY A 14 25.16 41.57 -4.38
C GLY A 14 25.14 40.05 -4.36
N ASN A 15 26.29 39.39 -4.14
CA ASN A 15 26.44 37.92 -4.15
C ASN A 15 25.64 37.18 -3.04
N ALA A 16 24.67 37.83 -2.40
CA ALA A 16 23.79 37.25 -1.40
C ALA A 16 22.57 36.59 -2.07
N PHE A 17 22.49 35.28 -1.93
CA PHE A 17 21.32 34.49 -2.34
C PHE A 17 20.28 34.54 -1.22
N HIS A 18 19.04 34.88 -1.56
CA HIS A 18 17.97 35.13 -0.58
C HIS A 18 16.83 34.11 -0.65
N GLY A 19 16.89 33.14 -1.57
CA GLY A 19 15.94 32.02 -1.59
C GLY A 19 15.76 31.33 -2.95
N LEU A 20 15.37 30.06 -2.88
CA LEU A 20 15.06 29.21 -4.03
C LEU A 20 13.68 28.59 -3.79
N TYR A 21 12.84 28.71 -4.81
CA TYR A 21 11.56 28.04 -4.87
C TYR A 21 11.60 27.02 -6.01
N SER A 22 11.24 25.77 -5.74
CA SER A 22 11.04 24.76 -6.76
C SER A 22 9.67 24.10 -6.60
N ALA A 23 9.05 23.79 -7.72
CA ALA A 23 7.81 23.03 -7.76
C ALA A 23 7.91 21.99 -8.86
N SER A 24 7.57 20.75 -8.54
CA SER A 24 7.50 19.67 -9.50
C SER A 24 6.11 19.04 -9.45
N ALA A 25 5.58 18.75 -10.64
CA ALA A 25 4.34 18.02 -10.80
C ALA A 25 4.50 17.05 -11.95
N GLU A 26 4.12 15.80 -11.72
CA GLU A 26 3.91 14.84 -12.79
C GLU A 26 2.48 14.99 -13.29
N THR A 27 2.23 14.93 -14.59
CA THR A 27 0.87 15.01 -15.16
C THR A 27 0.58 13.72 -15.94
N PRO A 28 -0.60 13.11 -15.81
CA PRO A 28 -0.91 11.83 -16.50
C PRO A 28 -0.79 11.90 -18.02
N THR A 29 -0.97 13.08 -18.62
CA THR A 29 -0.89 13.30 -20.08
C THR A 29 0.53 13.25 -20.65
N LEU A 30 1.54 13.32 -19.78
CA LEU A 30 2.95 13.24 -20.16
C LEU A 30 3.54 11.85 -19.88
N GLN A 31 2.79 10.93 -19.26
CA GLN A 31 3.24 9.56 -19.03
C GLN A 31 3.02 8.72 -20.29
N SER A 32 4.10 8.20 -20.88
CA SER A 32 4.00 7.18 -21.92
C SER A 32 3.83 5.80 -21.27
N ASN A 33 2.87 5.02 -21.77
CA ASN A 33 2.74 3.60 -21.44
C ASN A 33 3.47 2.76 -22.51
N ASN A 34 4.28 1.79 -22.12
CA ASN A 34 4.95 0.88 -23.06
C ASN A 34 4.01 -0.21 -23.60
N LEU A 35 2.71 0.09 -23.76
CA LEU A 35 1.67 -0.85 -24.19
C LEU A 35 1.26 -0.54 -25.63
N ASP A 36 1.97 -1.15 -26.57
CA ASP A 36 1.66 -1.09 -28.00
C ASP A 36 0.33 -1.83 -28.31
N ASP A 37 -0.41 -1.42 -29.34
CA ASP A 37 -1.78 -1.92 -29.62
C ASP A 37 -1.83 -3.44 -29.86
N ARG A 38 -0.69 -4.02 -30.27
CA ARG A 38 -0.50 -5.47 -30.44
C ARG A 38 -0.47 -6.25 -29.12
N LEU A 39 -0.08 -5.61 -28.01
CA LEU A 39 -0.05 -6.22 -26.67
C LEU A 39 -1.41 -6.07 -25.96
N ARG A 40 -2.14 -4.99 -26.26
CA ARG A 40 -3.54 -4.78 -25.81
C ARG A 40 -4.50 -5.82 -26.40
N SER A 41 -4.33 -6.21 -27.67
CA SER A 41 -5.15 -7.26 -28.30
C SER A 41 -4.85 -8.69 -27.82
N GLN A 42 -3.78 -8.86 -27.01
CA GLN A 42 -3.39 -10.13 -26.40
C GLN A 42 -3.79 -10.25 -24.91
N GLY A 43 -4.57 -9.29 -24.38
CA GLY A 43 -5.07 -9.32 -23.00
C GLY A 43 -4.02 -9.00 -21.93
N LEU A 44 -2.87 -8.45 -22.33
CA LEU A 44 -1.77 -8.10 -21.42
C LEU A 44 -1.73 -6.60 -21.18
N THR A 45 -2.35 -6.15 -20.09
CA THR A 45 -2.35 -4.74 -19.65
C THR A 45 -1.62 -4.52 -18.32
N ALA A 46 -1.01 -5.58 -17.76
CA ALA A 46 0.06 -5.52 -16.76
C ALA A 46 0.82 -6.86 -16.79
N VAL A 47 1.98 -6.91 -17.44
CA VAL A 47 2.77 -8.15 -17.50
C VAL A 47 3.56 -8.28 -16.20
N GLN A 48 3.08 -9.12 -15.27
CA GLN A 48 4.01 -9.80 -14.37
C GLN A 48 4.83 -10.79 -15.22
N PRO A 49 6.16 -10.82 -15.09
CA PRO A 49 7.00 -11.56 -16.01
C PRO A 49 6.86 -13.08 -15.78
N VAL A 50 6.71 -13.76 -16.93
CA VAL A 50 7.18 -15.12 -17.22
C VAL A 50 6.24 -16.27 -16.84
N LYS A 51 5.62 -16.84 -17.88
CA LYS A 51 5.30 -18.27 -17.92
C LYS A 51 5.90 -18.89 -19.17
N THR A 52 7.22 -19.12 -19.16
CA THR A 52 7.86 -19.98 -20.16
C THR A 52 7.68 -21.43 -19.73
N LEU A 53 6.70 -22.10 -20.32
CA LEU A 53 6.54 -23.55 -20.18
C LEU A 53 7.57 -24.24 -21.09
N ARG A 54 8.66 -24.77 -20.52
CA ARG A 54 9.52 -25.73 -21.23
C ARG A 54 9.31 -27.11 -20.64
N LEU A 55 8.66 -27.97 -21.43
CA LEU A 55 8.48 -29.38 -21.15
C LEU A 55 9.85 -30.07 -21.23
N CYS A 56 10.33 -30.64 -20.12
CA CYS A 56 11.40 -31.64 -20.17
C CYS A 56 11.11 -32.74 -19.16
N LEU A 57 10.77 -33.92 -19.67
CA LEU A 57 10.74 -35.17 -18.91
C LEU A 57 12.17 -35.60 -18.59
N ARG A 58 12.52 -35.77 -17.31
CA ARG A 58 13.06 -37.03 -16.73
C ARG A 58 13.63 -36.83 -15.31
N ARG A 59 13.17 -37.74 -14.44
CA ARG A 59 13.80 -38.43 -13.28
C ARG A 59 14.98 -37.76 -12.53
N THR A 60 14.67 -37.51 -11.25
CA THR A 60 15.53 -37.67 -10.06
C THR A 60 16.73 -36.73 -9.89
N ALA A 61 16.59 -35.76 -8.96
CA ALA A 61 17.45 -35.53 -7.79
C ALA A 61 17.53 -34.04 -7.42
N ARG A 62 17.33 -33.79 -6.12
CA ARG A 62 17.58 -32.56 -5.34
C ARG A 62 18.06 -31.33 -6.11
N HIS A 63 17.13 -30.39 -6.32
CA HIS A 63 17.44 -28.97 -6.37
C HIS A 63 16.36 -28.24 -5.57
N GLN A 64 16.77 -27.53 -4.52
CA GLN A 64 15.94 -26.48 -3.93
C GLN A 64 15.75 -25.41 -5.00
N LEU A 65 14.62 -25.48 -5.70
CA LEU A 65 14.04 -24.35 -6.40
C LEU A 65 12.99 -23.80 -5.45
N GLN A 66 13.26 -22.62 -4.89
CA GLN A 66 12.33 -21.81 -4.11
C GLN A 66 11.03 -21.62 -4.93
N GLN A 67 10.03 -22.47 -4.69
CA GLN A 67 8.68 -22.36 -5.25
C GLN A 67 7.85 -21.46 -4.32
N GLU A 68 7.94 -20.15 -4.48
CA GLU A 68 7.14 -19.22 -3.68
C GLU A 68 6.01 -18.62 -4.53
N ALA A 69 4.93 -19.38 -4.61
CA ALA A 69 3.57 -18.85 -4.62
C ALA A 69 2.69 -19.86 -3.86
N LEU A 70 2.92 -19.97 -2.54
CA LEU A 70 2.07 -20.78 -1.67
C LEU A 70 0.68 -20.13 -1.62
N GLN A 71 -0.26 -20.70 -2.38
CA GLN A 71 -1.68 -20.44 -2.17
C GLN A 71 -2.15 -21.32 -1.02
N THR A 72 -2.72 -20.71 0.01
CA THR A 72 -3.17 -21.43 1.20
C THR A 72 -4.67 -21.23 1.34
N ALA A 73 -5.43 -22.32 1.25
CA ALA A 73 -6.85 -22.33 1.57
C ALA A 73 -7.08 -22.91 2.96
N THR A 74 -7.95 -22.27 3.73
CA THR A 74 -8.38 -22.71 5.06
C THR A 74 -9.77 -23.32 4.94
N PHE A 75 -9.93 -24.50 5.54
CA PHE A 75 -11.20 -25.21 5.58
C PHE A 75 -11.55 -25.56 7.04
N THR A 76 -12.84 -25.67 7.33
CA THR A 76 -13.36 -26.19 8.59
C THR A 76 -13.25 -27.71 8.58
N TRP A 77 -12.56 -28.29 9.55
CA TRP A 77 -12.49 -29.74 9.72
C TRP A 77 -13.60 -30.26 10.61
N HIS A 78 -14.22 -31.36 10.18
CA HIS A 78 -15.24 -32.07 10.93
C HIS A 78 -14.73 -33.45 11.30
N ASP A 79 -14.46 -33.67 12.59
CA ASP A 79 -14.11 -34.98 13.12
C ASP A 79 -15.37 -35.86 13.15
N LEU A 80 -15.56 -36.66 12.10
CA LEU A 80 -16.77 -37.47 11.92
C LEU A 80 -16.78 -38.73 12.81
N ASN A 81 -15.62 -39.17 13.28
CA ASN A 81 -15.44 -40.43 14.01
C ASN A 81 -14.95 -40.22 15.46
N GLY A 82 -14.60 -38.99 15.85
CA GLY A 82 -14.16 -38.60 17.19
C GLY A 82 -12.70 -38.95 17.53
N ASP A 83 -11.88 -39.35 16.56
CA ASP A 83 -10.53 -39.86 16.79
C ASP A 83 -9.45 -38.76 16.82
N LYS A 84 -9.84 -37.51 16.56
CA LYS A 84 -8.97 -36.32 16.49
C LYS A 84 -7.83 -36.42 15.47
N LEU A 85 -7.91 -37.33 14.51
CA LEU A 85 -6.95 -37.51 13.43
C LEU A 85 -7.61 -37.12 12.11
N TYR A 86 -6.89 -36.37 11.28
CA TYR A 86 -7.41 -36.04 9.96
C TYR A 86 -7.50 -37.28 9.07
N GLN A 87 -8.69 -37.52 8.52
CA GLN A 87 -8.92 -38.58 7.54
C GLN A 87 -9.49 -38.01 6.22
N PRO A 88 -9.08 -38.56 5.05
CA PRO A 88 -9.66 -38.15 3.78
C PRO A 88 -11.19 -38.34 3.76
N GLY A 89 -11.93 -37.26 3.48
CA GLY A 89 -13.41 -37.26 3.46
C GLY A 89 -14.06 -36.52 4.64
N GLU A 90 -13.30 -36.21 5.68
CA GLU A 90 -13.75 -35.40 6.83
C GLU A 90 -13.80 -33.88 6.54
N VAL A 91 -13.26 -33.49 5.39
CA VAL A 91 -13.25 -32.10 4.91
C VAL A 91 -13.68 -32.06 3.46
N ASN A 92 -14.64 -31.20 3.17
CA ASN A 92 -14.98 -30.82 1.81
C ASN A 92 -13.97 -29.80 1.27
N LEU A 93 -12.96 -30.29 0.55
CA LEU A 93 -11.90 -29.47 -0.06
C LEU A 93 -12.37 -28.66 -1.29
N ASN A 94 -13.67 -28.60 -1.57
CA ASN A 94 -14.21 -27.73 -2.61
C ASN A 94 -14.11 -26.25 -2.18
N LEU A 95 -13.46 -25.42 -2.98
CA LEU A 95 -13.29 -23.98 -2.74
C LEU A 95 -14.59 -23.16 -2.78
N ASN A 96 -15.69 -23.75 -3.25
CA ASN A 96 -17.04 -23.19 -3.13
C ASN A 96 -17.94 -24.08 -2.26
N GLY A 97 -17.36 -25.04 -1.54
CA GLY A 97 -18.04 -25.94 -0.63
C GLY A 97 -18.34 -25.28 0.72
N PHE A 98 -19.14 -25.98 1.52
CA PHE A 98 -19.56 -25.50 2.84
C PHE A 98 -18.39 -25.35 3.83
N ASP A 99 -17.37 -26.21 3.73
CA ASP A 99 -16.22 -26.20 4.64
C ASP A 99 -15.19 -25.13 4.27
N PHE A 100 -15.35 -24.43 3.16
CA PHE A 100 -14.43 -23.37 2.77
C PHE A 100 -14.55 -22.15 3.69
N VAL A 101 -13.43 -21.73 4.28
CA VAL A 101 -13.36 -20.56 5.17
C VAL A 101 -12.71 -19.38 4.47
N SER A 102 -11.52 -19.59 3.92
CA SER A 102 -10.75 -18.52 3.29
C SER A 102 -9.70 -19.08 2.33
N VAL A 103 -9.21 -18.23 1.44
CA VAL A 103 -8.04 -18.52 0.63
C VAL A 103 -7.13 -17.30 0.58
N ASN A 104 -5.84 -17.53 0.75
CA ASN A 104 -4.78 -16.55 0.57
C ASN A 104 -4.04 -16.87 -0.73
N GLY A 105 -3.97 -15.87 -1.62
CA GLY A 105 -3.40 -15.98 -2.96
C GLY A 105 -4.14 -15.06 -3.93
N ALA A 106 -3.49 -14.63 -5.02
CA ALA A 106 -4.10 -13.80 -6.06
C ALA A 106 -5.13 -14.61 -6.88
N ILE A 107 -6.28 -14.90 -6.28
CA ILE A 107 -7.38 -15.64 -6.89
C ILE A 107 -8.54 -14.66 -7.11
N GLY A 108 -9.07 -14.63 -8.33
CA GLY A 108 -10.28 -13.85 -8.65
C GLY A 108 -10.09 -12.34 -8.74
N ASN A 109 -8.87 -11.81 -8.67
CA ASN A 109 -8.65 -10.37 -8.82
C ASN A 109 -9.15 -9.89 -10.19
N VAL A 110 -10.01 -8.87 -10.18
CA VAL A 110 -10.56 -8.27 -11.39
C VAL A 110 -9.69 -7.07 -11.76
N MET A 111 -9.41 -6.95 -13.05
CA MET A 111 -8.67 -5.80 -13.57
C MET A 111 -9.58 -4.58 -13.65
N ASN A 112 -9.13 -3.47 -13.06
CA ASN A 112 -9.77 -2.17 -13.21
C ASN A 112 -9.21 -1.44 -14.45
N PRO A 113 -9.98 -1.30 -15.55
CA PRO A 113 -9.52 -0.58 -16.74
C PRO A 113 -9.38 0.94 -16.51
N ASN A 114 -10.02 1.47 -15.46
CA ASN A 114 -9.99 2.90 -15.11
C ASN A 114 -8.93 3.24 -14.07
N LEU A 115 -8.00 2.31 -13.80
CA LEU A 115 -6.91 2.53 -12.86
C LEU A 115 -5.99 3.64 -13.35
N LYS A 116 -5.82 4.68 -12.53
CA LYS A 116 -4.93 5.80 -12.80
C LYS A 116 -3.57 5.56 -12.14
N GLN A 117 -2.51 6.10 -12.73
CA GLN A 117 -1.21 6.12 -12.07
C GLN A 117 -1.24 7.11 -10.89
N PRO A 118 -0.60 6.79 -9.75
CA PRO A 118 -0.46 7.72 -8.64
C PRO A 118 0.20 9.01 -9.10
N LEU A 119 -0.36 10.12 -8.65
CA LEU A 119 0.13 11.45 -8.95
C LEU A 119 0.94 11.97 -7.76
N TYR A 120 2.11 12.52 -8.03
CA TYR A 120 2.92 13.20 -7.04
C TYR A 120 3.09 14.67 -7.41
N SER A 121 2.78 15.54 -6.46
CA SER A 121 3.12 16.96 -6.53
C SER A 121 3.98 17.33 -5.34
N GLU A 122 5.05 18.07 -5.62
CA GLU A 122 6.00 18.51 -4.63
C GLU A 122 6.29 20.00 -4.82
N SER A 123 6.24 20.75 -3.73
CA SER A 123 6.76 22.11 -3.69
C SER A 123 7.81 22.21 -2.60
N ALA A 124 8.96 22.76 -2.96
CA ALA A 124 10.05 23.00 -2.05
C ALA A 124 10.38 24.50 -2.06
N THR A 125 10.53 25.06 -0.87
CA THR A 125 10.96 26.44 -0.67
C THR A 125 12.16 26.40 0.25
N SER A 126 13.20 27.14 -0.10
CA SER A 126 14.38 27.30 0.73
C SER A 126 14.74 28.76 0.86
N TYR A 127 15.20 29.11 2.04
CA TYR A 127 15.66 30.44 2.40
C TYR A 127 17.02 30.32 3.05
N GLU A 128 17.99 31.07 2.53
CA GLU A 128 19.34 31.11 3.06
C GLU A 128 19.67 32.53 3.49
N HIS A 129 20.41 32.65 4.60
CA HIS A 129 20.84 33.92 5.15
C HIS A 129 22.18 33.80 5.86
N GLU A 130 23.03 34.82 5.74
CA GLU A 130 24.22 34.95 6.56
C GLU A 130 23.85 35.66 7.87
N LEU A 131 23.92 34.93 9.00
CA LEU A 131 23.55 35.48 10.32
C LEU A 131 24.67 36.34 10.92
N ALA A 132 25.92 36.00 10.62
CA ALA A 132 27.12 36.68 11.07
C ALA A 132 28.27 36.34 10.11
N PRO A 133 29.38 37.09 10.08
CA PRO A 133 30.54 36.73 9.29
C PRO A 133 30.95 35.29 9.56
N SER A 134 31.05 34.47 8.52
CA SER A 134 31.36 33.03 8.58
C SER A 134 30.25 32.12 9.13
N VAL A 135 29.03 32.61 9.42
CA VAL A 135 27.90 31.80 9.89
C VAL A 135 26.72 31.94 8.93
N GLY A 136 26.40 30.85 8.23
CA GLY A 136 25.24 30.74 7.35
C GLY A 136 24.11 29.95 8.02
N PHE A 137 22.88 30.33 7.69
CA PHE A 137 21.65 29.64 8.06
C PHE A 137 20.84 29.33 6.81
N ASN A 138 20.31 28.11 6.74
CA ASN A 138 19.42 27.66 5.69
C ASN A 138 18.17 27.07 6.37
N THR A 139 17.00 27.45 5.88
CA THR A 139 15.74 26.76 6.18
C THR A 139 15.11 26.29 4.89
N SER A 140 14.70 25.02 4.86
CA SER A 140 13.95 24.44 3.75
C SER A 140 12.61 23.93 4.24
N TYR A 141 11.61 24.03 3.38
CA TYR A 141 10.28 23.49 3.57
C TYR A 141 9.89 22.72 2.32
N VAL A 142 9.50 21.46 2.49
CA VAL A 142 9.02 20.60 1.41
C VAL A 142 7.61 20.15 1.74
N TYR A 143 6.69 20.45 0.85
CA TYR A 143 5.34 19.91 0.85
C TYR A 143 5.21 18.88 -0.26
N ARG A 144 4.82 17.66 0.09
CA ARG A 144 4.55 16.60 -0.86
C ARG A 144 3.13 16.11 -0.70
N ARG A 145 2.39 16.08 -1.81
CA ARG A 145 1.05 15.50 -1.90
C ARG A 145 1.05 14.35 -2.88
N SER A 146 0.35 13.28 -2.50
CA SER A 146 0.16 12.10 -3.33
C SER A 146 -1.34 11.80 -3.47
N THR A 147 -1.82 11.74 -4.71
CA THR A 147 -3.20 11.41 -5.06
C THR A 147 -3.24 10.17 -5.95
N ASP A 148 -4.43 9.58 -6.09
CA ASP A 148 -4.64 8.40 -6.93
C ASP A 148 -3.75 7.20 -6.52
N ASN A 149 -3.43 7.10 -5.23
CA ASN A 149 -2.64 6.01 -4.69
C ASN A 149 -3.30 4.67 -4.92
N TYR A 150 -2.52 3.62 -5.20
CA TYR A 150 -3.06 2.27 -5.30
C TYR A 150 -3.56 1.78 -3.93
N ASN A 151 -4.82 1.34 -3.88
CA ASN A 151 -5.38 0.63 -2.74
C ASN A 151 -5.23 -0.88 -2.97
N ILE A 152 -4.25 -1.51 -2.31
CA ILE A 152 -3.92 -2.95 -2.48
C ILE A 152 -4.31 -3.69 -1.20
N PRO A 153 -5.05 -4.82 -1.27
CA PRO A 153 -5.52 -5.50 -2.48
C PRO A 153 -6.74 -4.83 -3.16
N GLY A 154 -7.29 -3.77 -2.57
CA GLY A 154 -8.50 -3.11 -3.03
C GLY A 154 -9.76 -3.78 -2.48
N PRO A 155 -10.95 -3.16 -2.66
CA PRO A 155 -12.19 -3.73 -2.15
C PRO A 155 -12.55 -5.02 -2.89
N ASN A 156 -13.21 -5.93 -2.17
CA ASN A 156 -13.81 -7.10 -2.78
C ASN A 156 -15.16 -6.71 -3.42
N VAL A 157 -15.19 -6.64 -4.76
CA VAL A 157 -16.39 -6.22 -5.50
C VAL A 157 -17.49 -7.28 -5.51
N ALA A 158 -17.14 -8.56 -5.32
CA ALA A 158 -18.11 -9.65 -5.23
C ALA A 158 -18.71 -9.81 -3.82
N ARG A 159 -18.20 -9.06 -2.83
CA ARG A 159 -18.76 -8.92 -1.48
C ARG A 159 -18.91 -7.45 -1.09
N PRO A 160 -19.88 -6.73 -1.69
CA PRO A 160 -20.12 -5.34 -1.35
C PRO A 160 -20.57 -5.20 0.11
N LEU A 161 -20.44 -3.99 0.67
CA LEU A 161 -20.89 -3.69 2.05
C LEU A 161 -22.37 -4.01 2.26
N SER A 162 -23.20 -3.93 1.22
CA SER A 162 -24.63 -4.30 1.28
C SER A 162 -24.87 -5.79 1.52
N ALA A 163 -23.89 -6.67 1.25
CA ALA A 163 -23.98 -8.09 1.54
C ALA A 163 -23.85 -8.39 3.05
N TYR A 164 -23.29 -7.47 3.83
CA TYR A 164 -23.16 -7.58 5.29
C TYR A 164 -24.44 -7.12 5.97
N ASN A 165 -25.48 -7.96 5.87
CA ASN A 165 -26.83 -7.64 6.33
C ASN A 165 -27.31 -8.52 7.51
N ILE A 166 -26.51 -9.48 7.96
CA ILE A 166 -26.83 -10.35 9.10
C ILE A 166 -26.25 -9.73 10.36
N ARG A 167 -27.11 -9.12 11.18
CA ARG A 167 -26.68 -8.50 12.43
C ARG A 167 -26.37 -9.57 13.49
N ILE A 168 -25.14 -9.57 13.99
CA ILE A 168 -24.69 -10.42 15.09
C ILE A 168 -24.29 -9.53 16.25
N THR A 169 -24.88 -9.79 17.42
CA THR A 169 -24.53 -9.09 18.65
C THR A 169 -23.84 -10.05 19.60
N ARG A 170 -22.71 -9.63 20.15
CA ARG A 170 -21.95 -10.35 21.17
C ARG A 170 -21.56 -9.38 22.28
N ARG A 171 -21.61 -9.83 23.51
CA ARG A 171 -21.11 -9.05 24.64
C ARG A 171 -19.59 -9.17 24.70
N ASP A 172 -18.94 -8.03 24.92
CA ASP A 172 -17.50 -7.96 25.06
C ASP A 172 -17.08 -8.65 26.38
N PRO A 173 -16.28 -9.73 26.34
CA PRO A 173 -15.83 -10.45 27.54
C PRO A 173 -14.89 -9.63 28.44
N GLY A 174 -14.52 -8.41 28.07
CA GLY A 174 -13.60 -7.61 28.87
C GLY A 174 -12.14 -8.05 28.70
N ALA A 175 -11.28 -7.59 29.60
CA ALA A 175 -9.83 -7.75 29.47
C ALA A 175 -9.35 -9.16 29.81
N ASP A 176 -10.12 -9.89 30.62
CA ASP A 176 -9.81 -11.27 31.01
C ASP A 176 -10.26 -12.32 29.96
N GLY A 177 -11.08 -11.91 28.98
CA GLY A 177 -11.55 -12.76 27.90
C GLY A 177 -12.65 -13.75 28.32
N ILE A 178 -13.19 -13.66 29.54
CA ILE A 178 -14.17 -14.59 30.09
C ILE A 178 -15.54 -13.93 30.14
N LEU A 179 -16.49 -14.48 29.39
CA LEU A 179 -17.86 -13.96 29.42
C LEU A 179 -18.54 -14.25 30.76
N GLY A 180 -19.19 -13.24 31.35
CA GLY A 180 -19.98 -13.36 32.58
C GLY A 180 -19.29 -12.80 33.83
N THR A 181 -18.20 -12.07 33.67
CA THR A 181 -17.41 -11.44 34.73
C THR A 181 -17.79 -9.97 34.95
N ALA A 182 -17.23 -9.36 35.99
CA ALA A 182 -17.53 -7.97 36.36
C ALA A 182 -16.93 -6.94 35.39
N ASP A 183 -15.93 -7.31 34.59
CA ASP A 183 -15.28 -6.46 33.59
C ASP A 183 -15.88 -6.60 32.18
N ASP A 184 -16.88 -7.47 32.00
CA ASP A 184 -17.62 -7.59 30.76
C ASP A 184 -18.17 -6.22 30.30
N GLY A 185 -17.78 -5.84 29.09
CA GLY A 185 -18.19 -4.60 28.46
C GLY A 185 -19.61 -4.60 27.92
N GLY A 186 -19.87 -3.59 27.08
CA GLY A 186 -21.13 -3.47 26.34
C GLY A 186 -21.29 -4.53 25.26
N SER A 187 -22.47 -4.53 24.63
CA SER A 187 -22.74 -5.37 23.46
C SER A 187 -22.13 -4.76 22.20
N VAL A 188 -21.23 -5.49 21.56
CA VAL A 188 -20.69 -5.17 20.23
C VAL A 188 -21.60 -5.79 19.18
N THR A 189 -22.02 -4.95 18.23
CA THR A 189 -22.78 -5.40 17.06
C THR A 189 -21.89 -5.35 15.84
N PHE A 190 -21.76 -6.49 15.17
CA PHE A 190 -21.11 -6.62 13.88
C PHE A 190 -22.08 -7.22 12.88
N PHE A 191 -21.80 -7.03 11.60
CA PHE A 191 -22.61 -7.56 10.51
C PHE A 191 -21.83 -8.65 9.80
N ASP A 192 -22.49 -9.75 9.51
CA ASP A 192 -21.99 -10.85 8.71
C ASP A 192 -22.79 -10.95 7.40
N TYR A 193 -22.28 -11.72 6.45
CA TYR A 193 -22.89 -11.93 5.14
C TYR A 193 -23.45 -13.35 5.03
N SER A 194 -24.41 -13.53 4.11
CA SER A 194 -25.02 -14.84 3.85
C SER A 194 -23.95 -15.88 3.45
N PRO A 195 -24.04 -17.14 3.93
CA PRO A 195 -23.14 -18.22 3.54
C PRO A 195 -22.98 -18.42 2.03
N ALA A 196 -23.96 -17.99 1.23
CA ALA A 196 -23.89 -18.00 -0.23
C ALA A 196 -22.67 -17.24 -0.79
N TYR A 197 -22.18 -16.22 -0.09
CA TYR A 197 -21.03 -15.40 -0.50
C TYR A 197 -19.68 -15.92 0.03
N ARG A 198 -19.61 -17.09 0.67
CA ARG A 198 -18.35 -17.61 1.25
C ARG A 198 -17.39 -18.17 0.21
N GLY A 199 -17.90 -18.79 -0.84
CA GLY A 199 -17.09 -19.50 -1.84
C GLY A 199 -16.06 -18.59 -2.53
N VAL A 200 -14.98 -19.18 -3.03
CA VAL A 200 -13.91 -18.47 -3.74
C VAL A 200 -14.42 -17.65 -4.93
N ALA A 201 -15.56 -18.01 -5.52
CA ALA A 201 -16.20 -17.22 -6.58
C ALA A 201 -16.53 -15.77 -6.14
N PHE A 202 -16.72 -15.53 -4.84
CA PHE A 202 -17.00 -14.22 -4.25
C PHE A 202 -15.76 -13.56 -3.64
N VAL A 203 -14.57 -14.08 -3.93
CA VAL A 203 -13.29 -13.44 -3.62
C VAL A 203 -12.80 -12.76 -4.89
N GLN A 204 -13.28 -11.53 -5.14
CA GLN A 204 -12.89 -10.73 -6.29
C GLN A 204 -12.40 -9.37 -5.84
N ASN A 205 -11.09 -9.25 -5.60
CA ASN A 205 -10.52 -7.95 -5.25
C ASN A 205 -10.24 -7.15 -6.52
N GLU A 206 -10.68 -5.91 -6.54
CA GLU A 206 -10.38 -4.99 -7.64
C GLU A 206 -9.40 -3.94 -7.15
N LEU A 207 -8.26 -3.82 -7.84
CA LEU A 207 -7.32 -2.75 -7.58
C LEU A 207 -7.95 -1.41 -7.96
N GLN A 208 -8.11 -0.52 -7.00
CA GLN A 208 -8.71 0.80 -7.21
C GLN A 208 -7.78 1.90 -6.70
N ASN A 209 -7.96 3.13 -7.19
CA ASN A 209 -7.30 4.29 -6.63
C ASN A 209 -7.98 4.68 -5.31
N SER A 210 -7.18 4.91 -4.27
CA SER A 210 -7.67 5.42 -3.00
C SER A 210 -8.25 6.83 -3.18
N PRO A 211 -9.45 7.12 -2.67
CA PRO A 211 -10.00 8.48 -2.68
C PRO A 211 -9.26 9.41 -1.70
N LEU A 212 -8.41 8.85 -0.82
CA LEU A 212 -7.78 9.56 0.27
C LEU A 212 -6.35 9.99 -0.12
N PRO A 213 -6.06 11.30 -0.18
CA PRO A 213 -4.74 11.79 -0.52
C PRO A 213 -3.80 11.70 0.69
N ASN A 214 -2.52 11.42 0.43
CA ASN A 214 -1.46 11.47 1.44
C ASN A 214 -0.73 12.81 1.35
N GLN A 215 -0.43 13.41 2.50
CA GLN A 215 0.25 14.70 2.60
C GLN A 215 1.42 14.62 3.58
N PHE A 216 2.53 15.24 3.20
CA PHE A 216 3.76 15.29 3.98
C PHE A 216 4.27 16.73 4.01
N HIS A 217 4.61 17.19 5.21
CA HIS A 217 5.21 18.49 5.46
C HIS A 217 6.55 18.24 6.13
N THR A 218 7.63 18.66 5.48
CA THR A 218 8.98 18.56 6.02
C THR A 218 9.53 19.97 6.18
N VAL A 219 10.05 20.28 7.35
CA VAL A 219 10.84 21.50 7.60
C VAL A 219 12.23 21.07 8.01
N GLU A 220 13.25 21.67 7.41
CA GLU A 220 14.65 21.48 7.76
C GLU A 220 15.32 22.82 8.06
N PHE A 221 16.21 22.81 9.03
CA PHE A 221 17.04 23.93 9.44
C PHE A 221 18.48 23.47 9.46
N THR A 222 19.37 24.25 8.86
CA THR A 222 20.82 23.99 8.88
C THR A 222 21.56 25.27 9.22
N VAL A 223 22.45 25.21 10.21
CA VAL A 223 23.40 26.26 10.56
C VAL A 223 24.79 25.76 10.23
N THR A 224 25.56 26.56 9.49
CA THR A 224 26.94 26.23 9.11
C THR A 224 27.87 27.37 9.50
N LYS A 225 28.87 27.07 10.32
CA LYS A 225 29.98 27.95 10.67
C LYS A 225 31.22 27.59 9.85
N ARG A 226 31.59 28.46 8.92
CA ARG A 226 32.85 28.39 8.17
C ARG A 226 34.05 28.59 9.11
N PRO A 227 35.23 28.06 8.76
CA PRO A 227 36.38 28.11 9.66
C PRO A 227 36.79 29.55 9.97
N THR A 228 36.69 29.94 11.23
CA THR A 228 37.25 31.20 11.73
C THR A 228 38.11 30.93 12.94
N ARG A 229 39.40 31.28 12.82
CA ARG A 229 40.46 30.99 13.79
C ARG A 229 40.60 29.48 14.08
N ARG A 230 39.94 28.97 15.12
CA ARG A 230 40.07 27.58 15.61
C ARG A 230 38.77 26.76 15.56
N TRP A 231 37.64 27.35 15.15
CA TRP A 231 36.33 26.70 15.23
C TRP A 231 35.61 26.68 13.88
N GLN A 232 35.10 25.51 13.53
CA GLN A 232 34.21 25.24 12.40
C GLN A 232 33.14 24.24 12.86
N GLY A 233 32.01 24.19 12.17
CA GLY A 233 30.99 23.18 12.44
C GLY A 233 29.71 23.40 11.66
N SER A 234 28.89 22.37 11.58
CA SER A 234 27.53 22.44 11.05
C SER A 234 26.57 21.72 11.99
N ALA A 235 25.33 22.18 12.03
CA ALA A 235 24.24 21.54 12.74
C ALA A 235 23.01 21.58 11.84
N SER A 236 22.33 20.45 11.70
CA SER A 236 21.07 20.34 10.97
C SER A 236 19.99 19.70 11.84
N PHE A 237 18.75 20.10 11.59
CA PHE A 237 17.59 19.61 12.31
C PHE A 237 16.38 19.58 11.37
N TRP A 238 15.61 18.50 11.39
CA TRP A 238 14.43 18.35 10.54
C TRP A 238 13.23 17.81 11.33
N MET A 239 12.04 18.19 10.89
CA MET A 239 10.76 17.70 11.40
C MET A 239 9.87 17.31 10.22
N VAL A 240 9.12 16.22 10.39
CA VAL A 240 8.16 15.74 9.39
C VAL A 240 6.80 15.55 10.05
N LYS A 241 5.76 16.15 9.47
CA LYS A 241 4.37 15.87 9.78
C LYS A 241 3.73 15.15 8.61
N ASN A 242 3.16 13.97 8.86
CA ASN A 242 2.46 13.17 7.88
C ASN A 242 0.95 13.12 8.18
N HIS A 243 0.16 13.12 7.11
CA HIS A 243 -1.25 12.75 7.15
C HIS A 243 -1.45 11.64 6.13
N ARG A 244 -1.66 10.42 6.64
CA ARG A 244 -1.85 9.21 5.84
C ARG A 244 -3.16 8.56 6.23
N TRP A 245 -3.80 7.95 5.23
CA TRP A 245 -5.01 7.15 5.38
C TRP A 245 -4.73 5.68 5.06
#